data_AF-A0A8J3MTW3-F1
#
_entry.id   AF-A0A8J3MTW3-F1
#
_cell.length_a   1.000
_cell.length_b   1.000
_cell.length_c   1.000
_cell.angle_alpha   90.00
_cell.angle_beta   90.00
_cell.angle_gamma   90.00
#
_symmetry.space_group_name_H-M   'P 1'
#
loop_
_entity.id
_entity.type
_entity.pdbx_description
1 polymer ?
#
loop_
_entity_poly.entity_id
_entity_poly.type
_entity_poly.pdbx_seq_one_letter_code
_entity_poly.pdbx_strand_id
1 'polypeptide(L)'
;MTDYRRIFPIARTSSTQKRVAHPLQDVTQQTAFTIDIDYPSSQMYADFIVEDPHLDSTEYSAPLYPFQRFTSVPFTKAHVRYTDGWHAIGALRMMQVTMIQKGEVIAYPSDIALPDSFTVLSAPS
;
A
#
# COMPACT_ATOMS: atom_id res chain seq x y z
N MET A 1 21.74 -15.28 -13.53
CA MET A 1 20.47 -14.60 -13.25
C MET A 1 20.27 -14.62 -11.75
N THR A 2 20.33 -13.46 -11.09
CA THR A 2 20.25 -13.37 -9.64
C THR A 2 18.78 -13.22 -9.27
N ASP A 3 18.24 -14.30 -8.70
CA ASP A 3 16.86 -14.47 -8.26
C ASP A 3 16.65 -13.67 -6.95
N TYR A 4 15.94 -12.54 -7.01
CA TYR A 4 15.64 -11.75 -5.80
C TYR A 4 14.50 -12.41 -5.03
N ARG A 5 14.82 -13.43 -4.24
CA ARG A 5 13.94 -13.96 -3.20
C ARG A 5 13.95 -13.01 -2.00
N ARG A 6 13.05 -12.03 -1.96
CA ARG A 6 12.70 -11.41 -0.66
C ARG A 6 11.81 -12.39 0.09
N ILE A 7 12.46 -13.27 0.85
CA ILE A 7 11.83 -13.95 1.98
C ILE A 7 11.65 -12.87 3.04
N PHE A 8 10.42 -12.39 3.24
CA PHE A 8 10.08 -11.84 4.55
C PHE A 8 9.94 -13.04 5.48
N PRO A 9 10.85 -13.28 6.44
CA PRO A 9 10.51 -14.17 7.53
C PRO A 9 9.32 -13.53 8.25
N ILE A 10 8.12 -14.07 8.03
CA ILE A 10 7.01 -13.83 8.95
C ILE A 10 7.45 -14.50 10.24
N ALA A 11 8.04 -13.70 11.14
CA ALA A 11 8.18 -14.09 12.52
C ALA A 11 6.79 -14.56 12.98
N ARG A 12 6.69 -15.78 13.49
CA ARG A 12 5.47 -16.30 14.09
C ARG A 12 5.16 -15.51 15.35
N THR A 13 4.59 -14.32 15.20
CA THR A 13 3.87 -13.63 16.25
C THR A 13 2.44 -14.10 16.20
N SER A 14 1.92 -14.57 17.33
CA SER A 14 0.53 -15.02 17.48
C SER A 14 -0.43 -13.99 16.85
N SER A 15 -1.12 -14.38 15.78
CA SER A 15 -2.15 -13.53 15.20
C SER A 15 -3.38 -13.56 16.10
N THR A 16 -3.69 -12.44 16.74
CA THR A 16 -5.00 -12.24 17.36
C THR A 16 -5.99 -11.86 16.27
N GLN A 17 -7.11 -12.56 16.18
CA GLN A 17 -8.24 -12.14 15.35
C GLN A 17 -8.71 -10.77 15.85
N LYS A 18 -8.79 -9.79 14.94
CA LYS A 18 -9.27 -8.44 15.28
C LYS A 18 -10.37 -8.05 14.33
N ARG A 19 -11.41 -7.41 14.90
CA ARG A 19 -12.38 -6.64 14.14
C ARG A 19 -11.81 -5.26 13.87
N VAL A 20 -11.67 -4.89 12.60
CA VAL A 20 -11.21 -3.55 12.21
C VAL A 20 -12.21 -2.96 11.23
N ALA A 21 -12.66 -1.75 11.52
CA ALA A 21 -13.48 -0.94 10.62
C ALA A 21 -12.58 -0.34 9.53
N HIS A 22 -13.00 -0.48 8.28
CA HIS A 22 -12.34 0.09 7.11
C HIS A 22 -13.26 1.16 6.51
N PRO A 23 -13.18 2.41 6.97
CA PRO A 23 -13.97 3.50 6.42
C PRO A 23 -13.39 3.98 5.09
N LEU A 24 -14.27 4.30 4.15
CA LEU A 24 -13.97 5.00 2.91
C LEU A 24 -14.89 6.22 2.81
N GLN A 25 -14.32 7.40 2.60
CA GLN A 25 -15.07 8.63 2.37
C GLN A 25 -14.81 9.16 0.96
N ASP A 26 -15.86 9.30 0.17
CA ASP A 26 -15.81 10.10 -1.06
C ASP A 26 -16.09 11.56 -0.70
N VAL A 27 -15.05 12.38 -0.70
CA VAL A 27 -15.13 13.81 -0.39
C VAL A 27 -15.82 14.63 -1.46
N THR A 28 -15.91 14.12 -2.70
CA THR A 28 -16.56 14.79 -3.82
C THR A 28 -18.07 14.65 -3.72
N GLN A 29 -18.52 13.44 -3.40
CA GLN A 29 -19.95 13.12 -3.26
C GLN A 29 -20.46 13.29 -1.82
N GLN A 30 -19.56 13.53 -0.86
CA GLN A 30 -19.84 13.57 0.58
C GLN A 30 -20.49 12.28 1.09
N THR A 31 -20.15 11.14 0.49
CA THR A 31 -20.64 9.82 0.89
C THR A 31 -19.59 9.09 1.70
N ALA A 32 -20.04 8.20 2.59
CA ALA A 32 -19.17 7.37 3.41
C ALA A 32 -19.66 5.93 3.39
N PHE A 33 -18.70 5.02 3.30
CA PHE A 33 -18.89 3.59 3.35
C PHE A 33 -18.00 3.04 4.46
N THR A 34 -18.44 1.98 5.12
CA THR A 34 -17.63 1.30 6.14
C THR A 34 -17.92 -0.18 6.09
N ILE A 35 -16.87 -0.99 6.13
CA ILE A 35 -16.95 -2.43 6.28
C ILE A 35 -16.14 -2.86 7.49
N ASP A 36 -16.71 -3.76 8.28
CA ASP A 36 -16.01 -4.42 9.37
C ASP A 36 -15.46 -5.75 8.87
N ILE A 37 -14.16 -5.96 9.05
CA ILE A 37 -13.48 -7.20 8.66
C ILE A 37 -12.84 -7.81 9.89
N ASP A 38 -13.13 -9.09 10.12
CA ASP A 38 -12.47 -9.91 11.12
C ASP A 38 -11.32 -10.66 10.44
N TYR A 39 -10.06 -10.29 10.71
CA TYR A 39 -8.91 -10.96 10.10
C TYR A 39 -7.72 -11.11 11.06
N PRO A 40 -6.91 -12.17 10.92
CA PRO A 40 -5.67 -12.32 11.66
C PRO A 40 -4.62 -11.32 11.15
N SER A 41 -4.08 -10.48 12.04
CA SER A 41 -3.05 -9.49 11.68
C SER A 41 -2.04 -9.30 12.80
N SER A 42 -0.77 -9.09 12.42
CA SER A 42 0.28 -8.68 13.36
C SER A 42 0.33 -7.17 13.57
N GLN A 43 -0.35 -6.38 12.71
CA GLN A 43 -0.37 -4.91 12.74
C GLN A 43 1.03 -4.27 12.79
N MET A 44 2.03 -4.93 12.21
CA MET A 44 3.42 -4.48 12.26
C MET A 44 3.76 -3.40 11.23
N TYR A 45 3.07 -3.43 10.09
CA TYR A 45 3.35 -2.56 8.95
C TYR A 45 2.09 -1.79 8.58
N ALA A 46 2.30 -0.55 8.17
CA ALA A 46 1.30 0.30 7.53
C ALA A 46 1.86 0.72 6.18
N ASP A 47 1.00 0.79 5.18
CA ASP A 47 1.38 1.05 3.81
C ASP A 47 0.41 2.03 3.13
N PHE A 48 0.93 2.69 2.10
CA PHE A 48 0.18 3.52 1.17
C PHE A 48 0.61 3.04 -0.21
N ILE A 49 -0.28 2.33 -0.90
CA ILE A 49 0.09 1.56 -2.09
C ILE A 49 -0.76 1.94 -3.29
N VAL A 50 -0.12 1.89 -4.45
CA VAL A 50 -0.77 1.61 -5.73
C VAL A 50 -0.32 0.22 -6.11
N GLU A 51 -1.26 -0.68 -6.36
CA GLU A 51 -1.00 -2.09 -6.61
C GLU A 51 -1.53 -2.53 -7.99
N ASP A 52 -0.94 -3.59 -8.52
CA ASP A 52 -1.44 -4.35 -9.66
C ASP A 52 -1.93 -5.71 -9.11
N PRO A 53 -3.22 -5.84 -8.78
CA PRO A 53 -3.72 -7.03 -8.09
C PRO A 53 -3.78 -8.25 -9.02
N HIS A 54 -3.68 -9.45 -8.44
CA HIS A 54 -3.90 -10.69 -9.16
C HIS A 54 -5.39 -10.84 -9.53
N LEU A 55 -5.65 -11.39 -10.72
CA LEU A 55 -7.00 -11.69 -11.18
C LEU A 55 -7.58 -12.85 -10.35
N ASP A 56 -8.58 -12.53 -9.53
CA ASP A 56 -9.43 -13.49 -8.80
C ASP A 56 -8.67 -14.59 -8.03
N SER A 57 -7.46 -14.30 -7.58
CA SER A 57 -6.57 -15.30 -6.98
C SER A 57 -5.67 -14.73 -5.90
N THR A 58 -5.30 -15.61 -4.97
CA THR A 58 -4.27 -15.37 -3.96
C THR A 58 -2.94 -16.03 -4.33
N GLU A 59 -2.89 -16.74 -5.46
CA GLU A 59 -1.68 -17.41 -5.95
C GLU A 59 -0.73 -16.41 -6.61
N TYR A 60 0.55 -16.46 -6.23
CA TYR A 60 1.59 -15.58 -6.79
C TYR A 60 1.84 -15.75 -8.29
N SER A 61 1.45 -16.89 -8.87
CA SER A 61 1.60 -17.15 -10.31
C SER A 61 0.39 -16.77 -11.13
N ALA A 62 -0.68 -16.24 -10.49
CA ALA A 62 -1.89 -15.87 -11.20
C ALA A 62 -1.61 -14.73 -12.20
N PRO A 63 -2.35 -14.65 -13.31
CA PRO A 63 -2.32 -13.49 -14.18
C PRO A 63 -2.69 -12.23 -13.40
N LEU A 64 -1.98 -11.13 -13.68
CA LEU A 64 -2.34 -9.80 -13.18
C LEU A 64 -3.48 -9.22 -14.03
N TYR A 65 -4.25 -8.28 -13.47
CA TYR A 65 -5.10 -7.44 -14.30
C TYR A 65 -4.25 -6.68 -15.34
N PRO A 66 -4.81 -6.28 -16.49
CA PRO A 66 -4.14 -5.32 -17.35
C PRO A 66 -3.89 -4.03 -16.57
N PHE A 67 -2.63 -3.76 -16.27
CA PHE A 67 -2.24 -2.59 -15.48
C PHE A 67 -2.76 -1.31 -16.14
N GLN A 68 -3.65 -0.61 -15.43
CA GLN A 68 -4.26 0.60 -15.94
C GLN A 68 -3.24 1.74 -15.92
N ARG A 69 -3.11 2.45 -17.04
CA ARG A 69 -2.26 3.63 -17.10
C ARG A 69 -2.92 4.76 -16.33
N PHE A 70 -2.17 5.37 -15.41
CA PHE A 70 -2.51 6.61 -14.75
C PHE A 70 -1.41 7.64 -14.98
N THR A 71 -1.67 8.93 -14.75
CA THR A 71 -0.62 9.95 -14.75
C THR A 71 0.06 10.02 -13.40
N SER A 72 -0.73 10.23 -12.34
CA SER A 72 -0.24 10.35 -10.98
C SER A 72 -1.35 10.06 -9.97
N VAL A 73 -0.99 9.50 -8.82
CA VAL A 73 -1.89 9.31 -7.67
C VAL A 73 -1.29 10.02 -6.45
N PRO A 74 -1.83 11.19 -6.05
CA PRO A 74 -1.35 11.90 -4.88
C PRO A 74 -1.94 11.30 -3.59
N PHE A 75 -1.07 11.03 -2.63
CA PHE A 75 -1.46 10.77 -1.25
C PHE A 75 -1.21 12.03 -0.43
N THR A 76 -2.27 12.57 0.17
CA THR A 76 -2.20 13.79 1.00
C THR A 76 -2.76 13.50 2.39
N LYS A 77 -2.27 14.24 3.40
CA LYS A 77 -2.64 14.00 4.80
C LYS A 77 -2.36 12.55 5.24
N ALA A 78 -1.31 11.94 4.71
CA ALA A 78 -0.94 10.56 5.02
C ALA A 78 -0.41 10.47 6.45
N HIS A 79 -1.18 9.79 7.30
CA HIS A 79 -0.86 9.56 8.70
C HIS A 79 -1.04 8.09 9.05
N VAL A 80 -0.19 7.59 9.94
CA VAL A 80 -0.27 6.24 10.50
C VAL A 80 -0.56 6.35 11.99
N ARG A 81 -1.46 5.50 12.49
CA ARG A 81 -1.76 5.43 13.92
C ARG A 81 -0.97 4.29 14.56
N TYR A 82 -0.06 4.65 15.46
CA TYR A 82 0.61 3.73 16.37
C TYR A 82 -0.02 3.81 17.78
N THR A 83 0.50 3.03 18.73
CA THR A 83 -0.02 2.99 20.11
C THR A 83 0.13 4.32 20.86
N ASP A 84 1.12 5.13 20.48
CA ASP A 84 1.44 6.42 21.07
C ASP A 84 0.76 7.61 20.35
N GLY A 85 0.15 7.40 19.18
CA GLY A 85 -0.62 8.45 18.51
C GLY A 85 -0.63 8.37 16.99
N TRP A 86 -1.08 9.47 16.38
CA TRP A 86 -1.02 9.68 14.94
C TRP A 86 0.32 10.32 14.57
N HIS A 87 0.98 9.76 13.56
CA HIS A 87 2.26 10.24 13.04
C HIS A 87 2.15 10.52 11.56
N ALA A 88 2.63 11.68 11.13
CA ALA A 88 2.77 12.00 9.72
C ALA A 88 3.87 11.14 9.09
N ILE A 89 3.68 10.68 7.85
CA ILE A 89 4.63 9.78 7.19
C ILE A 89 6.06 10.35 7.07
N GLY A 90 6.22 11.67 7.02
CA GLY A 90 7.53 12.34 6.97
C GLY A 90 8.33 12.27 8.27
N ALA A 91 7.70 11.93 9.40
CA ALA A 91 8.39 11.68 10.67
C ALA A 91 8.82 10.21 10.83
N LEU A 92 8.44 9.34 9.90
CA LEU A 92 8.65 7.90 9.98
C LEU A 92 9.76 7.45 9.03
N ARG A 93 10.39 6.32 9.36
CA ARG A 93 11.28 5.62 8.42
C ARG A 93 10.42 4.82 7.45
N MET A 94 10.34 5.31 6.22
CA MET A 94 9.52 4.69 5.16
C MET A 94 10.40 3.90 4.19
N MET A 95 9.89 2.77 3.71
CA MET A 95 10.45 2.07 2.55
C MET A 95 9.63 2.46 1.33
N GLN A 96 10.26 3.07 0.34
CA GLN A 96 9.66 3.31 -0.97
C GLN A 96 9.86 2.08 -1.85
N VAL A 97 8.80 1.64 -2.52
CA VAL A 97 8.81 0.45 -3.39
C VAL A 97 8.37 0.88 -4.79
N THR A 98 9.19 0.54 -5.78
CA THR A 98 8.92 0.75 -7.20
C THR A 98 8.23 -0.48 -7.78
N MET A 99 7.20 -0.27 -8.60
CA MET A 99 6.52 -1.34 -9.32
C MET A 99 7.26 -1.66 -10.60
N ILE A 100 7.63 -2.94 -10.76
CA ILE A 100 8.37 -3.46 -11.92
C ILE A 100 7.55 -4.58 -12.56
N GLN A 101 7.36 -4.51 -13.88
CA GLN A 101 6.69 -5.54 -14.66
C GLN A 101 7.57 -5.91 -15.86
N LYS A 102 7.84 -7.22 -16.03
CA LYS A 102 8.71 -7.73 -17.10
C LYS A 102 10.11 -7.07 -17.17
N GLY A 103 10.62 -6.60 -16.03
CA GLY A 103 11.93 -5.93 -15.93
C GLY A 103 11.89 -4.42 -16.14
N GLU A 104 10.73 -3.85 -16.47
CA GLU A 104 10.55 -2.41 -16.68
C GLU A 104 9.86 -1.78 -15.48
N VAL A 105 10.29 -0.58 -15.10
CA VAL A 105 9.60 0.22 -14.10
C VAL A 105 8.30 0.74 -14.72
N ILE A 106 7.18 0.50 -14.06
CA ILE A 106 5.86 0.95 -14.53
C ILE A 106 5.23 2.00 -13.63
N ALA A 107 5.59 2.03 -12.34
CA ALA A 107 5.20 3.07 -11.40
C ALA A 107 6.22 3.23 -10.28
N TYR A 108 6.40 4.44 -9.77
CA TYR A 108 7.32 4.73 -8.67
C TYR A 108 6.79 5.87 -7.77
N PRO A 109 7.05 5.83 -6.46
CA PRO A 109 6.74 6.94 -5.57
C PRO A 109 7.75 8.08 -5.74
N SER A 110 7.27 9.32 -5.65
CA SER A 110 8.11 10.49 -5.45
C SER A 110 8.70 10.51 -4.04
N ASP A 111 9.68 11.37 -3.81
CA ASP A 111 10.10 11.75 -2.46
C ASP A 111 8.92 12.21 -1.61
N ILE A 112 9.02 11.99 -0.30
CA ILE A 112 8.02 12.46 0.66
C ILE A 112 8.13 13.98 0.77
N ALA A 113 7.09 14.66 0.32
CA ALA A 113 6.88 16.08 0.57
C ALA A 113 6.36 16.24 2.00
N LEU A 114 7.24 16.77 2.86
CA LEU A 114 6.97 16.94 4.28
C LEU A 114 5.77 17.88 4.53
N PRO A 115 4.95 17.59 5.54
CA PRO A 115 5.13 16.50 6.52
C PRO A 115 4.52 15.15 6.09
N ASP A 116 3.56 15.14 5.15
CA ASP A 116 2.56 14.06 5.09
C ASP A 116 2.06 13.75 3.67
N SER A 117 2.86 14.04 2.64
CA SER A 117 2.41 13.83 1.26
C SER A 117 3.48 13.20 0.38
N PHE A 118 3.02 12.47 -0.63
CA PHE A 118 3.85 11.95 -1.73
C PHE A 118 2.94 11.63 -2.91
N THR A 119 3.53 11.41 -4.08
CA THR A 119 2.78 11.05 -5.29
C THR A 119 3.34 9.77 -5.88
N VAL A 120 2.47 8.84 -6.28
CA VAL A 120 2.87 7.73 -7.14
C VAL A 120 2.75 8.18 -8.59
N LEU A 121 3.82 8.05 -9.34
CA LEU A 121 3.93 8.46 -10.75
C LEU A 121 3.98 7.22 -11.63
N SER A 122 3.34 7.29 -12.80
CA SER A 122 3.61 6.29 -13.84
C SER A 122 4.95 6.55 -14.50
N ALA A 123 5.63 5.47 -14.89
CA ALA A 123 6.82 5.59 -15.70
C ALA A 123 6.43 6.06 -17.13
N PRO A 124 7.24 6.92 -17.75
CA PRO A 124 7.09 7.20 -19.17
C PRO A 124 7.27 5.91 -19.97
N SER A 125 6.29 5.63 -20.84
CA SER A 125 6.29 4.50 -21.77
C SER A 125 7.21 4.72 -22.97
#